data_AF-A0A420W2X9-F1
#
_entry.id   AF-A0A420W2X9-F1
#
_cell.length_a   1.000
_cell.length_b   1.000
_cell.length_c   1.000
_cell.angle_alpha   90.00
_cell.angle_beta   90.00
_cell.angle_gamma   90.00
#
_symmetry.space_group_name_H-M   'P 1'
#
loop_
_entity.id
_entity.type
_entity.pdbx_description
1 polymer ?
#
loop_
_entity_poly.entity_id
_entity_poly.type
_entity_poly.pdbx_seq_one_letter_code
_entity_poly.pdbx_strand_id
1 'polypeptide(L)'
;MKKIITICLATAFLFTACNSKTERKATESVAKDSIPAKADKEISIAKTDLLANLPEHKFPITDSTTFDNFEKLGTRDNGFLKRIKFDPKRKDATNFRINYKMPFSENFTSVAVTYQGGENELFTILLTVDKNNNIIDKLEIAYDEIAESAFGKTSKIEKDKIVVTSSNWMNEAKPIFKDESYVLDKTGKFEKLKD
;
A
#
# COMPACT_ATOMS: atom_id res chain seq x y z
N MET A 1 -48.34 9.48 37.23
CA MET A 1 -49.32 8.71 36.43
C MET A 1 -48.56 7.95 35.35
N LYS A 2 -48.43 6.63 35.49
CA LYS A 2 -47.69 5.75 34.56
C LYS A 2 -48.67 5.25 33.49
N LYS A 3 -48.27 5.27 32.21
CA LYS A 3 -48.93 4.50 31.15
C LYS A 3 -47.94 3.46 30.64
N ILE A 4 -48.24 2.20 30.96
CA ILE A 4 -47.58 1.00 30.43
C ILE A 4 -48.38 0.63 29.18
N ILE A 5 -47.72 0.50 28.04
CA ILE A 5 -48.32 -0.10 26.84
C ILE A 5 -47.60 -1.43 26.63
N THR A 6 -48.33 -2.50 26.90
CA THR A 6 -47.97 -3.89 26.59
C THR A 6 -48.66 -4.25 25.28
N ILE A 7 -47.91 -4.70 24.28
CA ILE A 7 -48.45 -5.47 23.15
C ILE A 7 -47.58 -6.71 22.97
N CYS A 8 -48.23 -7.88 23.08
CA CYS A 8 -47.68 -9.21 22.94
C CYS A 8 -48.06 -9.82 21.58
N LEU A 9 -47.15 -10.67 21.06
CA LEU A 9 -47.39 -11.92 20.28
C LEU A 9 -48.04 -11.79 18.88
N ALA A 10 -47.76 -12.60 17.85
CA ALA A 10 -47.07 -13.90 17.76
C ALA A 10 -46.57 -14.21 16.31
N THR A 11 -45.51 -15.02 16.25
CA THR A 11 -45.13 -16.12 15.30
C THR A 11 -45.79 -16.26 13.92
N ALA A 12 -45.01 -16.60 12.87
CA ALA A 12 -44.75 -17.99 12.45
C ALA A 12 -43.96 -18.11 11.11
N PHE A 13 -43.19 -19.20 11.02
CA PHE A 13 -42.36 -19.72 9.92
C PHE A 13 -43.11 -20.02 8.62
N LEU A 14 -42.44 -19.88 7.46
CA LEU A 14 -42.55 -20.84 6.34
C LEU A 14 -41.21 -21.01 5.60
N PHE A 15 -40.72 -22.25 5.64
CA PHE A 15 -39.68 -22.80 4.76
C PHE A 15 -40.26 -23.09 3.38
N THR A 16 -39.51 -22.79 2.31
CA THR A 16 -39.67 -23.48 1.02
C THR A 16 -38.30 -23.80 0.43
N ALA A 17 -37.82 -25.01 0.73
CA ALA A 17 -36.82 -25.69 -0.07
C ALA A 17 -37.50 -26.23 -1.33
N CYS A 18 -36.97 -25.89 -2.51
CA CYS A 18 -37.40 -26.50 -3.77
C CYS A 18 -36.30 -27.46 -4.24
N ASN A 19 -36.59 -28.75 -4.15
CA ASN A 19 -35.75 -29.85 -4.61
C ASN A 19 -36.53 -30.55 -5.73
N SER A 20 -36.08 -30.44 -6.99
CA SER A 20 -36.66 -31.16 -8.13
C SER A 20 -35.69 -32.20 -8.67
N LYS A 21 -35.96 -33.43 -8.24
CA LYS A 21 -35.84 -34.76 -8.87
C LYS A 21 -34.95 -34.91 -10.13
N THR A 22 -33.98 -35.78 -9.95
CA THR A 22 -33.29 -36.63 -10.92
C THR A 22 -34.24 -37.54 -11.71
N GLU A 23 -34.05 -37.60 -13.03
CA GLU A 23 -34.31 -38.81 -13.84
C GLU A 23 -32.99 -39.26 -14.50
N ARG A 24 -32.69 -40.55 -14.38
CA ARG A 24 -31.64 -41.25 -15.14
C ARG A 24 -32.31 -42.10 -16.21
N LYS A 25 -31.77 -42.11 -17.44
CA LYS A 25 -31.66 -43.33 -18.25
C LYS A 25 -30.59 -43.23 -19.34
N ALA A 26 -29.70 -44.23 -19.28
CA ALA A 26 -28.96 -44.96 -20.31
C ALA A 26 -27.94 -44.27 -21.25
N THR A 27 -26.72 -44.78 -21.12
CA THR A 27 -25.46 -44.70 -21.87
C THR A 27 -25.56 -45.16 -23.34
N GLU A 28 -24.89 -44.49 -24.30
CA GLU A 28 -23.72 -45.01 -25.05
C GLU A 28 -23.24 -44.12 -26.22
N SER A 29 -21.94 -44.28 -26.51
CA SER A 29 -21.16 -43.91 -27.71
C SER A 29 -20.30 -42.62 -27.67
N VAL A 30 -19.05 -42.87 -27.29
CA VAL A 30 -17.77 -42.39 -27.85
C VAL A 30 -17.86 -41.38 -29.00
N ALA A 31 -17.39 -40.16 -28.75
CA ALA A 31 -16.64 -39.38 -29.72
C ALA A 31 -15.59 -38.53 -28.98
N LYS A 32 -14.33 -38.72 -29.40
CA LYS A 32 -13.18 -37.91 -29.04
C LYS A 32 -13.47 -36.44 -29.36
N ASP A 33 -13.27 -35.56 -28.38
CA ASP A 33 -12.56 -34.32 -28.65
C ASP A 33 -11.83 -33.87 -27.40
N SER A 34 -10.53 -34.16 -27.41
CA SER A 34 -9.55 -33.66 -26.46
C SER A 34 -9.45 -32.16 -26.62
N ILE A 35 -10.11 -31.42 -25.73
CA ILE A 35 -9.79 -30.01 -25.49
C ILE A 35 -8.34 -29.99 -24.98
N PRO A 36 -7.40 -29.34 -25.70
CA PRO A 36 -6.07 -29.20 -25.16
C PRO A 36 -6.17 -28.29 -23.94
N ALA A 37 -5.87 -28.85 -22.77
CA ALA A 37 -5.50 -28.08 -21.60
C ALA A 37 -4.43 -27.09 -22.07
N LYS A 38 -4.81 -25.80 -22.17
CA LYS A 38 -3.83 -24.72 -22.27
C LYS A 38 -2.95 -24.92 -21.05
N ALA A 39 -1.76 -25.45 -21.30
CA ALA A 39 -0.64 -25.30 -20.40
C ALA A 39 -0.67 -23.84 -19.98
N ASP A 40 -0.83 -23.60 -18.69
CA ASP A 40 -0.49 -22.33 -18.11
C ASP A 40 0.92 -22.05 -18.61
N LYS A 41 1.01 -21.17 -19.61
CA LYS A 41 2.24 -20.47 -19.89
C LYS A 41 2.52 -19.82 -18.56
N GLU A 42 3.42 -20.44 -17.81
CA GLU A 42 4.19 -19.78 -16.80
C GLU A 42 4.58 -18.47 -17.45
N ILE A 43 3.87 -17.40 -17.03
CA ILE A 43 4.25 -16.07 -17.40
C ILE A 43 5.60 -16.00 -16.74
N SER A 44 6.64 -16.24 -17.54
CA SER A 44 7.92 -15.59 -17.41
C SER A 44 7.52 -14.14 -17.29
N ILE A 45 7.29 -13.73 -16.04
CA ILE A 45 7.26 -12.35 -15.64
C ILE A 45 8.71 -12.01 -15.90
N ALA A 46 8.96 -11.65 -17.17
CA ALA A 46 10.08 -10.86 -17.56
C ALA A 46 10.22 -9.86 -16.41
N LYS A 47 11.47 -9.65 -16.01
CA LYS A 47 11.88 -8.54 -15.16
C LYS A 47 11.44 -7.25 -15.87
N THR A 48 10.13 -7.04 -15.98
CA THR A 48 9.44 -5.88 -16.49
C THR A 48 9.79 -4.91 -15.41
N ASP A 49 10.81 -4.14 -15.73
CA ASP A 49 11.54 -3.32 -14.81
C ASP A 49 10.59 -2.20 -14.43
N LEU A 50 9.70 -2.50 -13.47
CA LEU A 50 8.71 -1.56 -12.99
C LEU A 50 9.44 -0.29 -12.52
N LEU A 51 10.65 -0.44 -11.98
CA LEU A 51 11.54 0.66 -11.64
C LEU A 51 12.03 1.45 -12.87
N ALA A 52 12.27 0.81 -14.03
CA ALA A 52 12.65 1.52 -15.24
C ALA A 52 11.56 2.50 -15.71
N ASN A 53 10.28 2.10 -15.58
CA ASN A 53 9.13 2.88 -16.05
C ASN A 53 8.55 3.84 -15.02
N LEU A 54 9.06 3.86 -13.77
CA LEU A 54 8.62 4.83 -12.78
C LEU A 54 9.07 6.25 -13.17
N PRO A 55 8.21 7.26 -12.94
CA PRO A 55 8.62 8.64 -13.10
C PRO A 55 9.80 8.94 -12.18
N GLU A 56 10.82 9.59 -12.72
CA GLU A 56 11.96 10.08 -11.95
C GLU A 56 11.70 11.53 -11.54
N HIS A 57 11.74 11.80 -10.24
CA HIS A 57 11.60 13.15 -9.72
C HIS A 57 12.99 13.75 -9.48
N LYS A 58 13.20 14.98 -9.95
CA LYS A 58 14.45 15.72 -9.72
C LYS A 58 14.37 16.50 -8.42
N PHE A 59 15.50 16.67 -7.75
CA PHE A 59 15.59 17.49 -6.54
C PHE A 59 15.38 18.98 -6.84
N PRO A 60 14.80 19.76 -5.90
CA PRO A 60 14.22 19.30 -4.63
C PRO A 60 12.85 18.63 -4.85
N ILE A 61 12.53 17.64 -4.02
CA ILE A 61 11.24 16.92 -4.03
C ILE A 61 10.53 17.22 -2.72
N THR A 62 9.24 17.51 -2.79
CA THR A 62 8.38 17.52 -1.60
C THR A 62 7.46 16.31 -1.68
N ASP A 63 7.47 15.46 -0.65
CA ASP A 63 6.44 14.44 -0.50
C ASP A 63 5.38 14.93 0.49
N SER A 64 4.16 15.06 -0.02
CA SER A 64 2.95 15.43 0.72
C SER A 64 1.82 14.50 0.30
N THR A 65 2.12 13.20 0.20
CA THR A 65 1.12 12.18 -0.11
C THR A 65 0.08 12.13 1.00
N THR A 66 -1.20 12.19 0.63
CA THR A 66 -2.37 12.20 1.54
C THR A 66 -3.48 11.31 0.95
N PHE A 67 -4.51 11.02 1.76
CA PHE A 67 -5.70 10.30 1.27
C PHE A 67 -6.39 10.99 0.09
N ASP A 68 -6.27 12.32 -0.04
CA ASP A 68 -6.88 13.09 -1.15
C ASP A 68 -6.17 12.89 -2.50
N ASN A 69 -4.88 12.51 -2.48
CA ASN A 69 -4.05 12.49 -3.68
C ASN A 69 -3.44 11.11 -4.00
N PHE A 70 -3.32 10.20 -3.03
CA PHE A 70 -2.53 8.98 -3.22
C PHE A 70 -3.03 8.09 -4.36
N GLU A 71 -4.33 8.12 -4.68
CA GLU A 71 -4.85 7.34 -5.80
C GLU A 71 -4.42 7.85 -7.18
N LYS A 72 -4.02 9.12 -7.26
CA LYS A 72 -3.50 9.75 -8.47
C LYS A 72 -1.98 9.63 -8.56
N LEU A 73 -1.34 9.22 -7.47
CA LEU A 73 0.10 9.03 -7.38
C LEU A 73 0.48 7.58 -7.65
N GLY A 74 1.54 7.40 -8.44
CA GLY A 74 2.13 6.10 -8.67
C GLY A 74 1.28 5.08 -9.41
N THR A 75 1.82 3.86 -9.44
CA THR A 75 1.14 2.69 -10.00
C THR A 75 0.89 1.67 -8.89
N ARG A 76 -0.26 0.99 -8.92
CA ARG A 76 -0.56 -0.10 -7.98
C ARG A 76 0.55 -1.17 -8.06
N ASP A 77 1.01 -1.65 -6.90
CA ASP A 77 2.01 -2.72 -6.88
C ASP A 77 1.46 -3.98 -7.59
N ASN A 78 2.26 -4.51 -8.51
CA ASN A 78 1.98 -5.74 -9.25
C ASN A 78 2.90 -6.89 -8.82
N GLY A 79 3.34 -6.87 -7.55
CA GLY A 79 4.22 -7.86 -6.96
C GLY A 79 5.70 -7.46 -6.90
N PHE A 80 6.06 -6.22 -7.22
CA PHE A 80 7.42 -5.72 -6.99
C PHE A 80 7.77 -5.75 -5.51
N LEU A 81 6.86 -5.26 -4.65
CA LEU A 81 7.11 -5.23 -3.20
C LEU A 81 7.30 -6.64 -2.61
N LYS A 82 6.54 -7.61 -3.13
CA LYS A 82 6.73 -9.03 -2.78
C LYS A 82 8.10 -9.56 -3.21
N ARG A 83 8.58 -9.20 -4.41
CA ARG A 83 9.90 -9.63 -4.91
C ARG A 83 11.05 -9.08 -4.08
N ILE A 84 10.97 -7.82 -3.63
CA ILE A 84 11.99 -7.20 -2.75
C ILE A 84 11.81 -7.58 -1.27
N LYS A 85 10.85 -8.45 -0.94
CA LYS A 85 10.50 -8.86 0.43
C LYS A 85 10.21 -7.66 1.35
N PHE A 86 9.51 -6.65 0.84
CA PHE A 86 9.09 -5.52 1.65
C PHE A 86 8.10 -5.96 2.73
N ASP A 87 8.42 -5.63 3.98
CA ASP A 87 7.55 -5.84 5.12
C ASP A 87 7.16 -4.49 5.75
N PRO A 88 5.88 -4.10 5.69
CA PRO A 88 5.38 -2.89 6.34
C PRO A 88 5.36 -3.02 7.88
N LYS A 89 5.64 -4.20 8.44
CA LYS A 89 5.51 -4.55 9.87
C LYS A 89 4.09 -4.36 10.41
N ARG A 90 3.11 -4.55 9.53
CA ARG A 90 1.69 -4.31 9.78
C ARG A 90 0.84 -5.33 9.02
N LYS A 91 -0.14 -5.94 9.70
CA LYS A 91 -1.00 -6.99 9.11
C LYS A 91 -2.16 -6.44 8.29
N ASP A 92 -2.53 -5.19 8.57
CA ASP A 92 -3.63 -4.42 7.96
C ASP A 92 -3.15 -3.56 6.78
N ALA A 93 -1.90 -3.73 6.34
CA ALA A 93 -1.32 -2.96 5.25
C ALA A 93 -1.91 -3.38 3.90
N THR A 94 -2.50 -2.44 3.17
CA THR A 94 -3.17 -2.67 1.88
C THR A 94 -2.93 -1.54 0.88
N ASN A 95 -3.48 -1.67 -0.33
CA ASN A 95 -3.47 -0.66 -1.38
C ASN A 95 -2.08 -0.07 -1.68
N PHE A 96 -1.09 -0.96 -1.81
CA PHE A 96 0.28 -0.56 -2.11
C PHE A 96 0.40 0.11 -3.48
N ARG A 97 1.11 1.23 -3.52
CA ARG A 97 1.44 1.98 -4.73
C ARG A 97 2.92 2.31 -4.74
N ILE A 98 3.50 2.29 -5.93
CA ILE A 98 4.90 2.63 -6.18
C ILE A 98 4.89 3.94 -6.93
N ASN A 99 5.40 4.99 -6.29
CA ASN A 99 5.08 6.36 -6.66
C ASN A 99 6.04 6.89 -7.72
N TYR A 100 7.31 6.98 -7.37
CA TYR A 100 8.36 7.58 -8.20
C TYR A 100 9.73 7.13 -7.71
N LYS A 101 10.74 7.31 -8.55
CA LYS A 101 12.16 7.09 -8.20
C LYS A 101 12.90 8.41 -8.03
N MET A 102 14.00 8.38 -7.27
CA MET A 102 14.83 9.54 -6.99
C MET A 102 16.30 9.30 -7.39
N PRO A 103 16.99 10.29 -7.99
CA PRO A 103 18.34 10.12 -8.54
C PRO A 103 19.43 10.35 -7.48
N PHE A 104 19.38 9.65 -6.34
CA PHE A 104 20.39 9.77 -5.29
C PHE A 104 21.73 9.15 -5.68
N SER A 105 21.72 8.00 -6.38
CA SER A 105 22.92 7.24 -6.70
C SER A 105 22.68 6.27 -7.86
N GLU A 106 23.75 5.91 -8.56
CA GLU A 106 23.76 4.81 -9.54
C GLU A 106 24.03 3.44 -8.88
N ASN A 107 24.39 3.43 -7.58
CA ASN A 107 24.74 2.22 -6.85
C ASN A 107 23.51 1.50 -6.28
N PHE A 108 22.42 2.23 -6.04
CA PHE A 108 21.16 1.73 -5.52
C PHE A 108 20.01 2.54 -6.13
N THR A 109 18.82 1.96 -6.19
CA THR A 109 17.60 2.68 -6.58
C THR A 109 16.91 3.21 -5.33
N SER A 110 16.48 4.47 -5.36
CA SER A 110 15.62 5.05 -4.32
C SER A 110 14.19 5.16 -4.86
N VAL A 111 13.22 4.61 -4.13
CA VAL A 111 11.82 4.53 -4.57
C VAL A 111 10.86 4.88 -3.44
N ALA A 112 9.90 5.76 -3.71
CA ALA A 112 8.82 6.07 -2.78
C ALA A 112 7.66 5.08 -2.97
N VAL A 113 7.20 4.49 -1.86
CA VAL A 113 6.13 3.49 -1.83
C VAL A 113 5.09 3.94 -0.82
N THR A 114 3.83 3.98 -1.24
CA THR A 114 2.70 4.31 -0.36
C THR A 114 1.86 3.07 -0.06
N TYR A 115 1.33 2.97 1.16
CA TYR A 115 0.34 1.96 1.51
C TYR A 115 -0.60 2.48 2.60
N GLN A 116 -1.81 1.94 2.64
CA GLN A 116 -2.80 2.19 3.68
C GLN A 116 -2.58 1.22 4.85
N GLY A 117 -2.60 1.71 6.09
CA GLY A 117 -2.65 0.90 7.31
C GLY A 117 -4.04 0.98 7.94
N GLY A 118 -4.86 -0.05 7.73
CA GLY A 118 -6.27 0.02 8.13
C GLY A 118 -7.05 1.07 7.33
N GLU A 119 -8.08 1.64 7.94
CA GLU A 119 -8.99 2.58 7.26
C GLU A 119 -8.51 4.03 7.29
N ASN A 120 -7.71 4.39 8.30
CA ASN A 120 -7.48 5.79 8.66
C ASN A 120 -6.01 6.23 8.59
N GLU A 121 -5.08 5.35 8.23
CA GLU A 121 -3.66 5.69 8.15
C GLU A 121 -3.09 5.45 6.76
N LEU A 122 -2.27 6.37 6.28
CA LEU A 122 -1.56 6.27 5.02
C LEU A 122 -0.08 6.56 5.25
N PHE A 123 0.78 5.67 4.79
CA PHE A 123 2.23 5.76 4.96
C PHE A 123 2.91 5.87 3.62
N THR A 124 3.86 6.79 3.46
CA THR A 124 4.80 6.81 2.34
C THR A 124 6.21 6.56 2.85
N ILE A 125 6.81 5.49 2.35
CA ILE A 125 8.14 5.02 2.72
C ILE A 125 9.08 5.22 1.53
N LEU A 126 10.19 5.91 1.76
CA LEU A 126 11.31 5.92 0.85
C LEU A 126 12.18 4.68 1.12
N LEU A 127 12.29 3.81 0.12
CA LEU A 127 13.14 2.62 0.15
C LEU A 127 14.40 2.87 -0.66
N THR A 128 15.51 2.35 -0.18
CA THR A 128 16.72 2.17 -0.99
C THR A 128 16.89 0.68 -1.27
N VAL A 129 17.14 0.34 -2.53
CA VAL A 129 17.20 -1.04 -3.00
C VAL A 129 18.47 -1.25 -3.80
N ASP A 130 19.21 -2.32 -3.51
CA ASP A 130 20.42 -2.67 -4.24
C ASP A 130 20.12 -3.20 -5.65
N LYS A 131 21.17 -3.42 -6.45
CA LYS A 131 21.05 -3.97 -7.82
C LYS A 131 20.48 -5.39 -7.90
N ASN A 132 20.45 -6.08 -6.76
CA ASN A 132 19.92 -7.43 -6.60
C ASN A 132 18.49 -7.45 -6.02
N ASN A 133 17.82 -6.29 -5.96
CA ASN A 133 16.48 -6.13 -5.42
C ASN A 133 16.35 -6.41 -3.91
N ASN A 134 17.43 -6.26 -3.14
CA ASN A 134 17.37 -6.28 -1.68
C ASN A 134 17.20 -4.87 -1.13
N ILE A 135 16.29 -4.71 -0.15
CA ILE A 135 16.15 -3.45 0.58
C ILE A 135 17.42 -3.21 1.41
N ILE A 136 18.07 -2.07 1.20
CA ILE A 136 19.21 -1.60 1.99
C ILE A 136 18.69 -0.93 3.25
N ASP A 137 17.78 0.03 3.09
CA ASP A 137 17.19 0.79 4.20
C ASP A 137 15.82 1.39 3.84
N LYS A 138 15.13 1.94 4.83
CA LYS A 138 13.82 2.58 4.68
C LYS A 138 13.64 3.79 5.60
N LEU A 139 12.96 4.81 5.09
CA LEU A 139 12.58 6.02 5.84
C LEU A 139 11.12 6.37 5.58
N GLU A 140 10.35 6.65 6.63
CA GLU A 140 9.00 7.21 6.47
C GLU A 140 9.11 8.70 6.14
N ILE A 141 8.62 9.09 4.96
CA ILE A 141 8.78 10.43 4.39
C ILE A 141 7.47 11.21 4.25
N ALA A 142 6.33 10.52 4.33
CA ALA A 142 5.03 11.14 4.52
C ALA A 142 4.10 10.20 5.30
N TYR A 143 3.13 10.80 6.00
CA TYR A 143 2.12 10.11 6.77
C TYR A 143 0.87 10.98 6.80
N ASP A 144 -0.30 10.35 6.70
CA ASP A 144 -1.58 11.03 6.78
C ASP A 144 -2.55 10.18 7.61
N GLU A 145 -3.20 10.82 8.57
CA GLU A 145 -4.17 10.22 9.49
C GLU A 145 -5.51 10.95 9.32
N ILE A 146 -6.60 10.20 9.16
CA ILE A 146 -7.91 10.77 8.79
C ILE A 146 -9.06 10.43 9.76
N ALA A 147 -8.81 9.72 10.85
CA ALA A 147 -9.82 9.53 11.89
C ALA A 147 -10.09 10.86 12.63
N GLU A 148 -9.03 11.53 13.09
CA GLU A 148 -9.12 12.82 13.78
C GLU A 148 -8.37 13.95 13.05
N SER A 149 -7.68 13.64 11.94
CA SER A 149 -6.82 14.58 11.21
C SER A 149 -5.77 15.23 12.12
N ALA A 150 -5.32 14.46 13.10
CA ALA A 150 -4.49 14.93 14.20
C ALA A 150 -3.01 14.87 13.87
N PHE A 151 -2.60 13.89 13.06
CA PHE A 151 -1.19 13.58 12.84
C PHE A 151 -0.86 13.55 11.35
N GLY A 152 0.29 14.11 10.99
CA GLY A 152 0.76 14.08 9.61
C GLY A 152 2.27 14.13 9.53
N LYS A 153 2.82 13.74 8.39
CA LYS A 153 4.21 13.99 8.01
C LYS A 153 4.28 14.41 6.56
N THR A 154 5.14 15.38 6.29
CA THR A 154 5.60 15.72 4.95
C THR A 154 7.12 15.73 4.95
N SER A 155 7.72 15.69 3.76
CA SER A 155 9.17 15.79 3.65
C SER A 155 9.60 16.73 2.53
N LYS A 156 10.77 17.34 2.73
CA LYS A 156 11.55 18.00 1.71
C LYS A 156 12.84 17.22 1.51
N ILE A 157 13.07 16.78 0.28
CA ILE A 157 14.15 15.88 -0.10
C ILE A 157 15.05 16.63 -1.09
N GLU A 158 16.26 16.90 -0.66
CA GLU A 158 17.33 17.51 -1.44
C GLU A 158 18.42 16.45 -1.69
N LYS A 159 19.42 16.80 -2.50
CA LYS A 159 20.47 15.85 -2.90
C LYS A 159 21.28 15.33 -1.71
N ASP A 160 21.50 16.19 -0.72
CA ASP A 160 22.39 15.99 0.42
C ASP A 160 21.64 15.90 1.75
N LYS A 161 20.34 16.19 1.77
CA LYS A 161 19.55 16.25 3.01
C LYS A 161 18.08 15.92 2.78
N ILE A 162 17.50 15.18 3.70
CA ILE A 162 16.06 14.93 3.80
C ILE A 162 15.57 15.55 5.10
N VAL A 163 14.54 16.39 5.04
CA VAL A 163 13.85 16.90 6.22
C VAL A 163 12.46 16.28 6.25
N VAL A 164 12.15 15.58 7.33
CA VAL A 164 10.79 15.08 7.61
C VAL A 164 10.19 15.95 8.69
N THR A 165 9.07 16.62 8.38
CA THR A 165 8.34 17.46 9.32
C THR A 165 7.11 16.69 9.77
N SER A 166 7.05 16.35 11.06
CA SER A 166 5.86 15.78 11.69
C SER A 166 4.97 16.90 12.22
N SER A 167 3.66 16.80 12.01
CA SER A 167 2.64 17.69 12.56
C SER A 167 1.77 16.94 13.57
N ASN A 168 1.43 17.62 14.66
CA ASN A 168 0.49 17.16 15.67
C ASN A 168 -0.48 18.29 16.02
N TRP A 169 -1.74 18.09 15.70
CA TRP A 169 -2.84 19.03 15.86
C TRP A 169 -3.69 18.77 17.13
N MET A 170 -3.34 17.79 17.95
CA MET A 170 -4.04 17.49 19.21
C MET A 170 -3.86 18.56 20.29
N ASN A 171 -2.88 19.46 20.14
CA ASN A 171 -2.67 20.54 21.08
C ASN A 171 -3.64 21.69 20.79
N GLU A 172 -4.63 21.85 21.67
CA GLU A 172 -5.70 22.85 21.57
C GLU A 172 -5.20 24.30 21.50
N ALA A 173 -4.01 24.61 22.04
CA ALA A 173 -3.46 25.96 22.02
C ALA A 173 -2.76 26.28 20.69
N LYS A 174 -1.98 25.34 20.16
CA LYS A 174 -1.31 25.46 18.85
C LYS A 174 -0.78 24.11 18.36
N PRO A 175 -0.76 23.87 17.04
CA PRO A 175 -0.15 22.67 16.47
C PRO A 175 1.35 22.61 16.77
N ILE A 176 1.86 21.39 16.97
CA ILE A 176 3.28 21.11 17.19
C ILE A 176 3.88 20.60 15.89
N PHE A 177 4.98 21.21 15.47
CA PHE A 177 5.78 20.76 14.34
C PHE A 177 7.16 20.32 14.83
N LYS A 178 7.63 19.18 14.33
CA LYS A 178 8.96 18.65 14.64
C LYS A 178 9.65 18.23 13.36
N ASP A 179 10.81 18.82 13.13
CA ASP A 179 11.69 18.45 12.03
C ASP A 179 12.68 17.38 12.48
N GLU A 180 12.92 16.43 11.59
CA GLU A 180 13.99 15.46 11.71
C GLU A 180 14.77 15.45 10.41
N SER A 181 16.07 15.74 10.49
CA SER A 181 16.95 15.76 9.33
C SER A 181 17.70 14.44 9.17
N TYR A 182 17.83 13.99 7.94
CA TYR A 182 18.53 12.77 7.56
C TYR A 182 19.47 13.03 6.40
N VAL A 183 20.54 12.26 6.31
CA VAL A 183 21.38 12.14 5.12
C VAL A 183 21.27 10.73 4.58
N LEU A 184 21.34 10.59 3.27
CA LEU A 184 21.45 9.30 2.62
C LEU A 184 22.92 9.06 2.28
N ASP A 185 23.53 8.08 2.92
CA ASP A 185 24.95 7.79 2.72
C ASP A 185 25.20 7.12 1.35
N LYS A 186 26.49 6.94 1.01
CA LYS A 186 26.90 6.29 -0.25
C LYS A 186 26.52 4.81 -0.33
N THR A 187 26.21 4.18 0.81
CA THR A 187 25.80 2.78 0.90
C THR A 187 24.30 2.59 0.71
N GLY A 188 23.52 3.69 0.75
CA GLY A 188 22.07 3.68 0.65
C GLY A 188 21.37 3.65 2.01
N LYS A 189 22.06 3.94 3.11
CA LYS A 189 21.49 3.99 4.46
C LYS A 189 21.12 5.41 4.87
N PHE A 190 19.98 5.54 5.55
CA PHE A 190 19.53 6.80 6.10
C PHE A 190 20.17 7.01 7.48
N GLU A 191 20.91 8.08 7.64
CA GLU A 191 21.49 8.47 8.92
C GLU A 191 20.78 9.72 9.44
N LYS A 192 20.19 9.62 10.63
CA LYS A 192 19.59 10.76 11.31
C LYS A 192 20.67 11.71 11.79
N LEU A 193 20.56 12.98 11.41
CA LEU A 193 21.40 14.04 11.94
C LEU A 193 20.99 14.34 13.38
N LYS A 194 21.97 14.48 14.27
CA LYS A 194 21.73 14.96 15.63
C LYS A 194 21.60 16.47 15.58
N ASP A 195 20.53 16.98 16.19
CA ASP A 195 20.32 18.41 16.43
C ASP A 195 21.27 18.94 17.51
#